data_AF-A0AAJ2DLT0-F1
#
_entry.id   AF-A0AAJ2DLT0-F1
#
_cell.length_a   1.000
_cell.length_b   1.000
_cell.length_c   1.000
_cell.angle_alpha   90.00
_cell.angle_beta   90.00
_cell.angle_gamma   90.00
#
_symmetry.space_group_name_H-M   'P 1'
#
loop_
_entity.id
_entity.type
_entity.pdbx_description
1 polymer ?
#
loop_
_entity_poly.entity_id
_entity_poly.type
_entity_poly.pdbx_seq_one_letter_code
_entity_poly.pdbx_strand_id
1 'polypeptide(L)'
;MLLTGTVVGFGDGQTTLFTKVTSIGVSILLSAWLVKRSINKKKPRTTFIERVFELDEEGRLTSTVDYVAKVQGVCMVWTEAQNKFGELEKKDPTFLHTHKELKQVVSEMKSANKKLREIKPPKQYDSLQEDLSKSLVVFDKGLDTMVEGFTTLDETKIDKSSELIDEGSDGLMKGLGIILSLTKTEA
;
A
#
# COMPACT_ATOMS: atom_id res chain seq x y z
N MET A 1 -31.69 -21.04 -29.75
CA MET A 1 -30.46 -20.23 -29.90
C MET A 1 -29.54 -20.57 -28.74
N LEU A 2 -28.50 -21.37 -29.00
CA LEU A 2 -27.43 -21.67 -28.04
C LEU A 2 -26.43 -20.50 -28.11
N LEU A 3 -26.34 -19.72 -27.03
CA LEU A 3 -25.25 -18.76 -26.84
C LEU A 3 -23.98 -19.55 -26.50
N THR A 4 -23.26 -19.99 -27.52
CA THR A 4 -21.87 -20.44 -27.38
C THR A 4 -21.01 -19.20 -27.14
N GLY A 5 -20.86 -18.83 -25.87
CA GLY A 5 -19.87 -17.85 -25.44
C GLY A 5 -18.50 -18.33 -25.88
N THR A 6 -17.85 -17.57 -26.75
CA THR A 6 -16.49 -17.79 -27.21
C THR A 6 -15.59 -17.64 -25.99
N VAL A 7 -15.11 -18.76 -25.45
CA VAL A 7 -13.96 -18.75 -24.54
C VAL A 7 -12.78 -18.31 -25.41
N VAL A 8 -12.40 -17.04 -25.31
CA VAL A 8 -11.12 -16.57 -25.84
C VAL A 8 -10.07 -17.37 -25.08
N GLY A 9 -9.46 -18.34 -25.76
CA GLY A 9 -8.36 -19.11 -25.22
C GLY A 9 -7.19 -18.16 -24.98
N PHE A 10 -6.97 -17.81 -23.72
CA PHE A 10 -5.73 -17.19 -23.28
C PHE A 10 -4.62 -18.22 -23.54
N GLY A 11 -3.61 -17.88 -24.35
CA GLY A 11 -2.41 -18.72 -24.48
C GLY A 11 -1.74 -18.89 -23.12
N ASP A 12 -0.99 -19.98 -22.91
CA ASP A 12 -0.40 -20.37 -21.62
C ASP A 12 0.39 -19.24 -20.91
N GLY A 13 0.97 -18.30 -21.65
CA GLY A 13 1.63 -17.13 -21.08
C GLY A 13 0.68 -16.07 -20.50
N GLN A 14 -0.51 -15.87 -21.07
CA GLN A 14 -1.48 -14.90 -20.56
C GLN A 14 -2.23 -15.40 -19.32
N THR A 15 -2.51 -16.71 -19.24
CA THR A 15 -3.09 -17.31 -18.03
C THR A 15 -2.12 -17.23 -16.85
N THR A 16 -0.83 -17.44 -17.11
CA THR A 16 0.23 -17.35 -16.10
C THR A 16 0.40 -15.91 -15.58
N LEU A 17 0.45 -14.92 -16.47
CA LEU A 17 0.49 -13.50 -16.10
C LEU A 17 -0.74 -13.09 -15.28
N PHE A 18 -1.94 -13.53 -15.68
CA PHE A 18 -3.18 -13.26 -14.93
C PHE A 18 -3.09 -13.78 -13.50
N THR A 19 -2.65 -15.03 -13.30
CA THR A 19 -2.51 -15.60 -11.94
C THR A 19 -1.52 -14.80 -11.08
N LYS A 20 -0.38 -14.41 -11.64
CA LYS A 20 0.62 -13.61 -10.90
C LYS A 20 0.12 -12.22 -10.53
N VAL A 21 -0.61 -11.56 -11.44
CA VAL A 21 -1.24 -10.26 -11.16
C VAL A 21 -2.22 -10.39 -10.00
N THR A 22 -3.10 -11.41 -10.03
CA THR A 22 -4.07 -11.60 -8.96
C THR A 22 -3.42 -11.86 -7.60
N SER A 23 -2.27 -12.54 -7.55
CA SER A 23 -1.50 -12.74 -6.31
C SER A 23 -1.01 -11.40 -5.75
N ILE A 24 -0.38 -10.57 -6.58
CA ILE A 24 0.12 -9.24 -6.18
C ILE A 24 -1.03 -8.33 -5.75
N GLY A 25 -2.13 -8.32 -6.52
CA GLY A 25 -3.33 -7.54 -6.22
C GLY A 25 -3.95 -7.89 -4.87
N VAL A 26 -3.99 -9.19 -4.52
CA VAL A 26 -4.47 -9.65 -3.22
C VAL A 26 -3.64 -9.06 -2.07
N SER A 27 -2.31 -9.11 -2.13
CA SER A 27 -1.43 -8.60 -1.06
C SER A 27 -1.56 -7.08 -0.88
N ILE A 28 -1.66 -6.33 -1.98
CA ILE A 28 -1.90 -4.88 -1.96
C ILE A 28 -3.27 -4.56 -1.35
N LEU A 29 -4.32 -5.27 -1.76
CA LEU A 29 -5.70 -5.02 -1.29
C LEU A 29 -5.93 -5.46 0.16
N LEU A 30 -5.27 -6.54 0.62
CA LEU A 30 -5.32 -6.98 2.02
C LEU A 30 -4.74 -5.92 2.95
N SER A 31 -3.62 -5.31 2.55
CA SER A 31 -3.01 -4.21 3.30
C SER A 31 -3.95 -3.00 3.42
N ALA A 32 -4.62 -2.63 2.31
CA ALA A 32 -5.63 -1.58 2.28
C ALA A 32 -6.78 -1.85 3.25
N TRP A 33 -7.27 -3.10 3.26
CA TRP A 33 -8.39 -3.51 4.10
C TRP A 33 -8.07 -3.41 5.58
N LEU A 34 -6.87 -3.82 6.01
CA LEU A 34 -6.45 -3.73 7.41
C LEU A 34 -6.27 -2.29 7.89
N VAL A 35 -5.70 -1.44 7.04
CA VAL A 35 -5.61 0.00 7.30
C VAL A 35 -7.01 0.59 7.45
N LYS A 36 -7.90 0.34 6.47
CA LYS A 36 -9.29 0.82 6.50
C LYS A 36 -10.05 0.33 7.73
N ARG A 37 -9.92 -0.95 8.09
CA ARG A 37 -10.53 -1.54 9.30
C ARG A 37 -10.03 -0.88 10.58
N SER A 38 -8.76 -0.50 10.61
CA SER A 38 -8.14 0.14 11.78
C SER A 38 -8.60 1.58 11.97
N ILE A 39 -8.86 2.29 10.86
CA ILE A 39 -9.35 3.68 10.83
C ILE A 39 -10.87 3.74 11.08
N ASN A 40 -11.67 2.87 10.45
CA ASN A 40 -13.15 2.90 10.55
C ASN A 40 -13.74 2.59 11.95
N LYS A 41 -12.93 2.08 12.90
CA LYS A 41 -13.40 1.86 14.28
C LYS A 41 -13.60 3.16 15.08
N LYS A 42 -13.13 4.31 14.58
CA LYS A 42 -13.47 5.62 15.12
C LYS A 42 -14.30 6.34 14.05
N LYS A 43 -15.49 6.87 14.41
CA LYS A 43 -16.28 7.75 13.53
C LYS A 43 -15.32 8.74 12.87
N PRO A 44 -15.46 9.03 11.56
CA PRO A 44 -14.60 10.00 10.92
C PRO A 44 -14.79 11.31 11.69
N ARG A 45 -13.79 11.73 12.45
CA ARG A 45 -13.66 13.15 12.75
C ARG A 45 -13.24 13.76 11.42
N THR A 46 -14.26 14.06 10.63
CA THR A 46 -14.25 14.90 9.45
C THR A 46 -13.75 16.28 9.86
N THR A 47 -12.43 16.38 10.00
CA THR A 47 -11.63 17.60 10.02
C THR A 47 -10.17 17.16 9.99
N PHE A 48 -9.78 16.58 8.86
CA PHE A 48 -8.37 16.50 8.43
C PHE A 48 -7.87 17.88 7.93
N ILE A 49 -8.71 18.91 8.01
CA ILE A 49 -8.44 20.29 7.71
C ILE A 49 -7.75 20.89 8.94
N GLU A 50 -6.43 21.10 8.83
CA GLU A 50 -5.58 21.84 9.77
C GLU A 50 -5.54 21.33 11.23
N ARG A 51 -5.13 20.08 11.46
CA ARG A 51 -4.55 19.77 12.77
C ARG A 51 -3.13 20.33 12.83
N VAL A 52 -2.91 21.36 13.65
CA VAL A 52 -1.56 21.78 14.02
C VAL A 52 -0.96 20.67 14.86
N PHE A 53 0.10 20.05 14.35
CA PHE A 53 0.85 19.05 15.09
C PHE A 53 1.83 19.75 16.02
N GLU A 54 1.83 19.37 17.29
CA GLU A 54 2.87 19.82 18.20
C GLU A 54 4.19 19.11 17.84
N LEU A 55 5.20 19.91 17.52
CA LEU A 55 6.52 19.45 17.16
C LEU A 55 7.55 19.96 18.18
N ASP A 56 8.55 19.13 18.49
CA ASP A 56 9.73 19.59 19.22
C ASP A 56 10.69 20.38 18.31
N GLU A 57 11.78 20.88 18.89
CA GLU A 57 12.81 21.65 18.17
C GLU A 57 13.48 20.87 17.03
N GLU A 58 13.44 19.53 17.07
CA GLU A 58 13.96 18.65 16.01
C GLU A 58 12.90 18.34 14.92
N GLY A 59 11.68 18.89 15.06
CA GLY A 59 10.55 18.63 14.18
C GLY A 59 9.88 17.27 14.40
N ARG A 60 10.08 16.64 15.57
CA ARG A 60 9.46 15.37 15.95
C ARG A 60 8.11 15.64 16.60
N LEU A 61 7.18 14.72 16.40
CA LEU A 61 5.89 14.76 17.08
C LEU A 61 6.08 14.55 18.59
N THR A 62 5.43 15.38 19.39
CA THR A 62 5.57 15.36 20.86
C THR A 62 4.61 14.35 21.52
N SER A 63 3.50 14.00 20.88
CA SER A 63 2.45 13.16 21.46
C SER A 63 2.16 11.88 20.65
N THR A 64 1.79 10.81 21.36
CA THR A 64 1.31 9.55 20.75
C THR A 64 0.07 9.78 19.90
N VAL A 65 -0.84 10.65 20.34
CA VAL A 65 -2.09 10.96 19.65
C VAL A 65 -1.84 11.60 18.29
N ASP A 66 -0.86 12.51 18.20
CA ASP A 66 -0.49 13.17 16.96
C ASP A 66 0.29 12.28 16.02
N TYR A 67 1.12 11.38 16.57
CA TYR A 67 1.75 10.33 15.79
C TYR A 67 0.73 9.41 15.12
N VAL A 68 -0.23 8.89 15.88
CA VAL A 68 -1.30 8.06 15.31
C VAL A 68 -2.13 8.84 14.30
N ALA A 69 -2.49 10.09 14.58
CA ALA A 69 -3.29 10.90 13.66
C ALA A 69 -2.55 11.19 12.34
N LYS A 70 -1.26 11.52 12.40
CA LYS A 70 -0.45 11.78 11.20
C LYS A 70 -0.31 10.51 10.35
N VAL A 71 -0.02 9.37 10.97
CA VAL A 71 0.03 8.07 10.28
C VAL A 71 -1.32 7.72 9.65
N GLN A 72 -2.43 7.90 10.37
CA GLN A 72 -3.78 7.70 9.82
C GLN A 72 -4.04 8.52 8.57
N GLY A 73 -3.61 9.79 8.56
CA GLY A 73 -3.76 10.67 7.40
C GLY A 73 -3.10 10.16 6.15
N VAL A 74 -1.82 9.80 6.29
CA VAL A 74 -1.07 9.28 5.14
C VAL A 74 -1.62 7.93 4.69
N CYS A 75 -2.05 7.08 5.64
CA CYS A 75 -2.71 5.82 5.36
C CYS A 75 -4.01 5.94 4.54
N MET A 76 -4.78 7.04 4.68
CA MET A 76 -5.95 7.27 3.83
C MET A 76 -5.54 7.52 2.37
N VAL A 77 -4.55 8.37 2.13
CA VAL A 77 -4.00 8.62 0.79
C VAL A 77 -3.45 7.33 0.18
N TRP A 78 -2.77 6.52 0.99
CA TRP A 78 -2.26 5.22 0.56
C TRP A 78 -3.39 4.26 0.17
N THR A 79 -4.45 4.19 0.97
CA THR A 79 -5.64 3.37 0.69
C THR A 79 -6.34 3.79 -0.61
N GLU A 80 -6.41 5.10 -0.90
CA GLU A 80 -6.97 5.60 -2.15
C GLU A 80 -6.16 5.13 -3.37
N ALA A 81 -4.83 5.19 -3.31
CA ALA A 81 -3.96 4.68 -4.37
C ALA A 81 -4.13 3.15 -4.56
N GLN A 82 -4.31 2.39 -3.49
CA GLN A 82 -4.60 0.95 -3.55
C GLN A 82 -5.96 0.63 -4.17
N ASN A 83 -6.98 1.46 -3.91
CA ASN A 83 -8.27 1.29 -4.57
C ASN A 83 -8.16 1.53 -6.09
N LYS A 84 -7.42 2.57 -6.51
CA LYS A 84 -7.15 2.83 -7.94
C LYS A 84 -6.41 1.66 -8.59
N PHE A 85 -5.47 1.04 -7.88
CA PHE A 85 -4.78 -0.16 -8.36
C PHE A 85 -5.78 -1.29 -8.61
N GLY A 86 -6.63 -1.60 -7.62
CA GLY A 86 -7.62 -2.68 -7.77
C GLY A 86 -8.68 -2.40 -8.84
N GLU A 87 -9.02 -1.13 -9.09
CA GLU A 87 -9.85 -0.74 -10.24
C GLU A 87 -9.14 -0.96 -11.57
N LEU A 88 -7.84 -0.64 -11.63
CA LEU A 88 -7.03 -0.84 -12.81
C LEU A 88 -6.87 -2.32 -13.13
N GLU A 89 -6.58 -3.15 -12.12
CA GLU A 89 -6.48 -4.60 -12.23
C GLU A 89 -7.79 -5.20 -12.76
N LYS A 90 -8.96 -4.75 -12.26
CA LYS A 90 -10.25 -5.22 -12.78
C LYS A 90 -10.50 -4.86 -14.24
N LYS A 91 -10.01 -3.69 -14.66
CA LYS A 91 -10.17 -3.19 -16.04
C LYS A 91 -9.24 -3.90 -17.01
N ASP A 92 -8.00 -4.12 -16.60
CA ASP A 92 -6.95 -4.78 -17.36
C ASP A 92 -6.10 -5.63 -16.41
N PRO A 93 -6.50 -6.90 -16.19
CA PRO A 93 -5.82 -7.81 -15.27
C PRO A 93 -4.40 -8.18 -15.68
N THR A 94 -3.96 -7.79 -16.87
CA THR A 94 -2.60 -8.07 -17.37
C THR A 94 -1.73 -6.81 -17.42
N PHE A 95 -2.34 -5.65 -17.16
CA PHE A 95 -1.79 -4.31 -17.32
C PHE A 95 -1.21 -3.97 -18.70
N LEU A 96 -1.34 -4.85 -19.71
CA LEU A 96 -0.78 -4.72 -21.05
C LEU A 96 -1.15 -3.42 -21.74
N HIS A 97 -2.35 -2.92 -21.48
CA HIS A 97 -2.91 -1.72 -22.10
C HIS A 97 -2.98 -0.53 -21.14
N THR A 98 -2.54 -0.70 -19.90
CA THR A 98 -2.68 0.27 -18.82
C THR A 98 -1.36 0.58 -18.10
N HIS A 99 -0.21 0.31 -18.75
CA HIS A 99 1.12 0.57 -18.18
C HIS A 99 1.32 2.02 -17.69
N LYS A 100 0.72 3.02 -18.35
CA LYS A 100 0.85 4.43 -17.94
C LYS A 100 0.09 4.70 -16.64
N GLU A 101 -1.14 4.21 -16.56
CA GLU A 101 -1.99 4.30 -15.38
C GLU A 101 -1.36 3.51 -14.21
N LEU A 102 -0.81 2.33 -14.48
CA LEU A 102 -0.11 1.52 -13.48
C LEU A 102 1.08 2.30 -12.88
N LYS A 103 1.92 2.90 -13.74
CA LYS A 103 3.05 3.74 -13.31
C LYS A 103 2.59 4.93 -12.45
N GLN A 104 1.50 5.56 -12.83
CA GLN A 104 0.93 6.68 -12.06
C GLN A 104 0.46 6.22 -10.67
N VAL A 105 -0.32 5.14 -10.61
CA VAL A 105 -0.83 4.58 -9.34
C VAL A 105 0.32 4.16 -8.43
N VAL A 106 1.34 3.48 -8.98
CA VAL A 106 2.55 3.11 -8.23
C VAL A 106 3.29 4.35 -7.70
N SER A 107 3.40 5.42 -8.50
CA SER A 107 3.99 6.67 -8.03
C SER A 107 3.20 7.30 -6.87
N GLU A 108 1.87 7.22 -6.89
CA GLU A 108 1.02 7.70 -5.79
C GLU A 108 1.25 6.87 -4.51
N MET A 109 1.32 5.55 -4.62
CA MET A 109 1.65 4.66 -3.49
C MET A 109 3.02 4.99 -2.90
N LYS A 110 4.05 5.10 -3.74
CA LYS A 110 5.41 5.43 -3.30
C LYS A 110 5.49 6.81 -2.64
N SER A 111 4.72 7.77 -3.12
CA SER A 111 4.61 9.10 -2.50
C SER A 111 4.04 9.01 -1.08
N ALA A 112 2.99 8.20 -0.86
CA ALA A 112 2.46 7.95 0.47
C ALA A 112 3.47 7.19 1.36
N ASN A 113 4.16 6.18 0.82
CA ASN A 113 5.22 5.45 1.54
C ASN A 113 6.37 6.36 1.96
N LYS A 114 6.79 7.29 1.10
CA LYS A 114 7.75 8.34 1.43
C LYS A 114 7.25 9.20 2.58
N LYS A 115 6.01 9.70 2.51
CA LYS A 115 5.42 10.50 3.59
C LYS A 115 5.34 9.76 4.91
N LEU A 116 5.02 8.45 4.89
CA LEU A 116 5.03 7.61 6.10
C LEU A 116 6.43 7.53 6.72
N ARG A 117 7.46 7.29 5.90
CA ARG A 117 8.87 7.21 6.37
C ARG A 117 9.39 8.50 6.97
N GLU A 118 8.98 9.64 6.39
CA GLU A 118 9.40 10.98 6.83
C GLU A 118 8.75 11.42 8.15
N ILE A 119 7.78 10.66 8.68
CA ILE A 119 7.21 10.94 10.00
C ILE A 119 8.30 10.75 11.05
N LYS A 120 8.63 11.82 11.75
CA LYS A 120 9.47 11.81 12.95
C LYS A 120 8.60 11.57 14.19
N PRO A 121 8.63 10.38 14.80
CA PRO A 121 7.74 10.05 15.91
C PRO A 121 8.31 10.59 17.24
N PRO A 122 7.52 10.51 18.33
CA PRO A 122 8.07 10.57 19.68
C PRO A 122 9.20 9.55 19.87
N LYS A 123 10.27 9.91 20.60
CA LYS A 123 11.49 9.09 20.74
C LYS A 123 11.23 7.63 21.13
N GLN A 124 10.22 7.39 21.98
CA GLN A 124 9.83 6.04 22.41
C GLN A 124 9.33 5.12 21.28
N TYR A 125 9.04 5.67 20.09
CA TYR A 125 8.59 4.92 18.92
C TYR A 125 9.61 4.93 17.77
N ASP A 126 10.86 5.39 17.98
CA ASP A 126 11.89 5.46 16.94
C ASP A 126 12.15 4.07 16.31
N SER A 127 12.29 3.03 17.14
CA SER A 127 12.49 1.66 16.66
C SER A 127 11.30 1.15 15.83
N LEU A 128 10.07 1.45 16.25
CA LEU A 128 8.85 1.08 15.52
C LEU A 128 8.76 1.79 14.16
N GLN A 129 9.12 3.08 14.11
CA GLN A 129 9.15 3.85 12.86
C GLN A 129 10.27 3.37 11.93
N GLU A 130 11.43 2.98 12.47
CA GLU A 130 12.54 2.42 11.69
C GLU A 130 12.14 1.10 11.02
N ASP A 131 11.51 0.18 11.76
CA ASP A 131 11.04 -1.10 11.23
C ASP A 131 9.95 -0.93 10.17
N LEU A 132 9.00 0.00 10.40
CA LEU A 132 8.02 0.39 9.39
C LEU A 132 8.72 0.94 8.14
N SER A 133 9.74 1.79 8.30
CA SER A 133 10.48 2.39 7.19
C SER A 133 11.22 1.36 6.35
N LYS A 134 11.87 0.38 6.97
CA LYS A 134 12.51 -0.75 6.29
C LYS A 134 11.50 -1.54 5.45
N SER A 135 10.34 -1.84 6.03
CA SER A 135 9.26 -2.56 5.34
C SER A 135 8.74 -1.79 4.12
N LEU A 136 8.55 -0.47 4.26
CA LEU A 136 8.14 0.42 3.16
C LEU A 136 9.19 0.48 2.04
N VAL A 137 10.48 0.40 2.36
CA VAL A 137 11.56 0.34 1.35
C VAL A 137 11.49 -0.97 0.56
N VAL A 138 11.25 -2.10 1.21
CA VAL A 138 11.11 -3.40 0.54
C VAL A 138 9.87 -3.39 -0.36
N PHE A 139 8.74 -2.88 0.15
CA PHE A 139 7.51 -2.73 -0.62
C PHE A 139 7.70 -1.83 -1.85
N ASP A 140 8.36 -0.67 -1.71
CA ASP A 140 8.67 0.23 -2.83
C ASP A 140 9.50 -0.46 -3.93
N LYS A 141 10.48 -1.29 -3.55
CA LYS A 141 11.27 -2.09 -4.51
C LYS A 141 10.40 -3.11 -5.23
N GLY A 142 9.49 -3.75 -4.51
CA GLY A 142 8.49 -4.65 -5.10
C GLY A 142 7.64 -3.96 -6.15
N LEU A 143 7.12 -2.76 -5.86
CA LEU A 143 6.34 -1.96 -6.82
C LEU A 143 7.15 -1.57 -8.06
N ASP A 144 8.41 -1.16 -7.90
CA ASP A 144 9.29 -0.83 -9.03
C ASP A 144 9.53 -2.05 -9.93
N THR A 145 9.82 -3.20 -9.30
CA THR A 145 10.04 -4.48 -9.99
C THR A 145 8.77 -4.95 -10.70
N MET A 146 7.60 -4.74 -10.10
CA MET A 146 6.30 -5.06 -10.69
C MET A 146 6.05 -4.24 -11.97
N VAL A 147 6.25 -2.93 -11.92
CA VAL A 147 6.09 -2.04 -13.07
C VAL A 147 7.03 -2.43 -14.21
N GLU A 148 8.28 -2.74 -13.87
CA GLU A 148 9.27 -3.20 -14.83
C GLU A 148 8.85 -4.54 -15.46
N GLY A 149 8.48 -5.52 -14.64
CA GLY A 149 8.04 -6.84 -15.07
C GLY A 149 6.84 -6.79 -16.03
N PHE A 150 5.82 -5.99 -15.74
CA PHE A 150 4.69 -5.79 -16.66
C PHE A 150 5.10 -5.05 -17.94
N THR A 151 5.94 -4.02 -17.82
CA THR A 151 6.40 -3.27 -19.01
C THR A 151 7.22 -4.14 -19.96
N THR A 152 8.04 -5.05 -19.42
CA THR A 152 8.93 -5.91 -20.22
C THR A 152 8.38 -7.31 -20.48
N LEU A 153 7.20 -7.65 -19.93
CA LEU A 153 6.63 -9.00 -19.93
C LEU A 153 7.59 -10.05 -19.36
N ASP A 154 8.34 -9.67 -18.32
CA ASP A 154 9.32 -10.53 -17.67
C ASP A 154 8.71 -11.19 -16.43
N GLU A 155 8.33 -12.45 -16.59
CA GLU A 155 7.73 -13.25 -15.52
C GLU A 155 8.61 -13.41 -14.29
N THR A 156 9.95 -13.40 -14.44
CA THR A 156 10.87 -13.54 -13.32
C THR A 156 10.88 -12.29 -12.44
N LYS A 157 10.72 -11.12 -13.06
CA LYS A 157 10.54 -9.85 -12.34
C LYS A 157 9.17 -9.79 -11.68
N ILE A 158 8.14 -10.31 -12.33
CA ILE A 158 6.80 -10.37 -11.73
C ILE A 158 6.82 -11.28 -10.49
N ASP A 159 7.47 -12.45 -10.55
CA ASP A 159 7.64 -13.32 -9.38
C ASP A 159 8.41 -12.62 -8.26
N LYS A 160 9.55 -12.00 -8.62
CA LYS A 160 10.36 -11.29 -7.64
C LYS A 160 9.61 -10.13 -7.00
N SER A 161 8.76 -9.46 -7.78
CA SER A 161 7.92 -8.38 -7.27
C SER A 161 6.89 -8.89 -6.27
N SER A 162 6.28 -10.06 -6.50
CA SER A 162 5.35 -10.67 -5.55
C SER A 162 6.03 -10.97 -4.22
N GLU A 163 7.20 -11.60 -4.24
CA GLU A 163 7.96 -11.90 -3.02
C GLU A 163 8.27 -10.62 -2.21
N LEU A 164 8.73 -9.56 -2.88
CA LEU A 164 9.07 -8.29 -2.23
C LEU A 164 7.83 -7.56 -1.71
N ILE A 165 6.72 -7.62 -2.45
CA ILE A 165 5.45 -7.02 -2.03
C ILE A 165 4.90 -7.77 -0.80
N ASP A 166 4.99 -9.09 -0.76
CA ASP A 166 4.55 -9.91 0.38
C ASP A 166 5.41 -9.61 1.62
N GLU A 167 6.75 -9.68 1.49
CA GLU A 167 7.68 -9.37 2.59
C GLU A 167 7.48 -7.94 3.13
N GLY A 168 7.36 -6.96 2.21
CA GLY A 168 7.11 -5.58 2.58
C GLY A 168 5.75 -5.37 3.24
N SER A 169 4.71 -6.08 2.77
CA SER A 169 3.35 -6.00 3.30
C SER A 169 3.25 -6.54 4.71
N ASP A 170 3.91 -7.67 5.02
CA ASP A 170 3.89 -8.26 6.35
C ASP A 170 4.46 -7.30 7.41
N GLY A 171 5.62 -6.72 7.13
CA GLY A 171 6.27 -5.74 8.01
C GLY A 171 5.46 -4.46 8.15
N LEU A 172 4.88 -3.98 7.05
CA LEU A 172 4.02 -2.80 7.01
C LEU A 172 2.75 -3.03 7.85
N MET A 173 2.07 -4.16 7.65
CA MET A 173 0.85 -4.53 8.37
C MET A 173 1.10 -4.63 9.87
N LYS A 174 2.23 -5.22 10.29
CA LYS A 174 2.63 -5.31 11.69
C LYS A 174 2.90 -3.91 12.27
N GLY A 175 3.73 -3.11 11.60
CA GLY A 175 4.09 -1.76 12.06
C GLY A 175 2.88 -0.84 12.17
N LEU A 176 2.08 -0.74 11.11
CA LEU A 176 0.85 0.05 11.11
C LEU A 176 -0.18 -0.48 12.10
N GLY A 177 -0.32 -1.79 12.23
CA GLY A 177 -1.22 -2.42 13.21
C GLY A 177 -0.92 -1.99 14.64
N ILE A 178 0.36 -1.99 15.02
CA ILE A 178 0.82 -1.51 16.32
C ILE A 178 0.54 -0.01 16.46
N ILE A 179 1.02 0.82 15.53
CA ILE A 179 0.88 2.29 15.61
C ILE A 179 -0.59 2.69 15.74
N LEU A 180 -1.46 2.17 14.87
CA LEU A 180 -2.89 2.50 14.86
C LEU A 180 -3.66 1.96 16.08
N SER A 181 -3.01 1.14 16.91
CA SER A 181 -3.56 0.64 18.18
C SER A 181 -3.08 1.42 19.41
N LEU A 182 -2.03 2.25 19.30
CA LEU A 182 -1.43 2.96 20.44
C LEU A 182 -2.43 3.85 21.21
N THR A 183 -3.46 4.37 20.53
CA THR A 183 -4.53 5.20 21.14
C THR A 183 -5.82 4.43 21.43
N LYS A 184 -5.75 3.09 21.45
CA LYS A 184 -6.86 2.21 21.87
C LYS A 184 -6.64 1.62 23.27
N THR A 185 -5.43 1.73 23.81
CA THR A 185 -5.03 1.14 25.09
C THR A 185 -5.23 2.08 26.29
N GLU A 186 -5.72 3.31 26.07
CA GLU A 186 -6.02 4.29 27.13
C GLU A 186 -7.54 4.44 27.35
N ALA A 187 -8.25 3.33 27.54
CA ALA A 187 -9.67 3.33 27.91
C ALA A 187 -9.91 2.41 29.12
#